data_AF-A0A0H4X6N4-F1
#
_entry.id   AF-A0A0H4X6N4-F1
#
_cell.length_a   1.000
_cell.length_b   1.000
_cell.length_c   1.000
_cell.angle_alpha   90.00
_cell.angle_beta   90.00
_cell.angle_gamma   90.00
#
_symmetry.space_group_name_H-M   'P 1'
#
loop_
_entity.id
_entity.type
_entity.pdbx_description
1 polymer ?
#
loop_
_entity_poly.entity_id
_entity_poly.type
_entity_poly.pdbx_seq_one_letter_code
_entity_poly.pdbx_strand_id
1 'polypeptide(L)'
;MNGKRFDALQVGARVLWEIKIYQFETYSDFLRVRVVENQVLEFQEDRDVAAACGYGFAVGVSSAAHQEALLEQDPSLRIVVTGCTR
;
A
#
# COMPACT_ATOMS: atom_id res chain seq x y z
N MET A 1 -16.42 -18.47 3.16
CA MET A 1 -16.68 -17.02 3.13
C MET A 1 -15.37 -16.33 3.47
N ASN A 2 -14.59 -15.90 2.49
CA ASN A 2 -13.29 -15.27 2.72
C ASN A 2 -13.44 -13.77 2.41
N GLY A 3 -13.78 -12.97 3.41
CA GLY A 3 -13.82 -11.51 3.27
C GLY A 3 -12.43 -10.92 3.54
N LYS A 4 -11.98 -9.99 2.69
CA LYS A 4 -10.80 -9.14 2.96
C LYS A 4 -11.24 -7.92 3.77
N ARG A 5 -10.43 -7.55 4.76
CA ARG A 5 -10.56 -6.28 5.49
C ARG A 5 -9.53 -5.29 4.96
N PHE A 6 -9.93 -4.03 4.92
CA PHE A 6 -9.09 -2.90 4.55
C PHE A 6 -9.07 -1.93 5.73
N ASP A 7 -8.02 -1.13 5.84
CA ASP A 7 -7.84 -0.18 6.94
C ASP A 7 -8.83 0.98 6.90
N ALA A 8 -9.22 1.45 5.71
CA ALA A 8 -10.23 2.50 5.58
C ALA A 8 -11.01 2.47 4.26
N LEU A 9 -12.20 3.10 4.31
CA LEU A 9 -12.99 3.51 3.14
C LEU A 9 -12.99 5.05 3.11
N GLN A 10 -12.63 5.63 1.96
CA GLN A 10 -12.68 7.09 1.80
C GLN A 10 -14.12 7.58 1.60
N VAL A 11 -14.67 8.36 2.51
CA VAL A 11 -16.04 8.89 2.36
C VAL A 11 -16.13 9.82 1.14
N GLY A 12 -17.16 9.64 0.31
CA GLY A 12 -17.36 10.42 -0.92
C GLY A 12 -16.56 9.93 -2.14
N ALA A 13 -15.68 8.94 -1.98
CA ALA A 13 -15.00 8.25 -3.07
C ALA A 13 -15.12 6.73 -2.88
N ARG A 14 -15.31 5.95 -3.95
CA ARG A 14 -15.29 4.48 -3.83
C ARG A 14 -13.85 3.97 -3.79
N VAL A 15 -13.06 4.36 -2.79
CA VAL A 15 -11.64 3.96 -2.65
C VAL A 15 -11.40 3.31 -1.30
N LEU A 16 -10.85 2.10 -1.34
CA LEU A 16 -10.38 1.35 -0.17
C LEU A 16 -8.90 1.61 0.06
N TRP A 17 -8.48 1.60 1.32
CA TRP A 17 -7.14 1.97 1.74
C TRP A 17 -6.48 0.90 2.60
N GLU A 18 -5.19 0.68 2.36
CA GLU A 18 -4.24 0.04 3.27
C GLU A 18 -3.26 1.10 3.77
N ILE A 19 -2.88 1.09 5.05
CA ILE A 19 -2.00 2.09 5.66
C ILE A 19 -0.80 1.39 6.32
N LYS A 20 0.40 1.65 5.81
CA LYS A 20 1.64 1.12 6.37
C LYS A 20 2.42 2.23 7.09
N ILE A 21 2.47 2.14 8.41
CA ILE A 21 3.16 3.08 9.31
C ILE A 21 4.61 2.66 9.64
N TYR A 22 5.25 1.91 8.74
CA TYR A 22 6.59 1.37 8.96
C TYR A 22 7.67 2.46 8.95
N GLN A 23 8.72 2.29 9.73
CA GLN A 23 9.92 3.14 9.69
C GLN A 23 10.87 2.63 8.61
N PHE A 24 10.44 2.65 7.35
CA PHE A 24 11.12 2.02 6.22
C PHE A 24 12.59 2.47 6.07
N GLU A 25 12.88 3.73 6.38
CA GLU A 25 14.21 4.33 6.38
C GLU A 25 15.16 3.68 7.38
N THR A 26 14.65 3.07 8.45
CA THR A 26 15.48 2.45 9.49
C THR A 26 15.90 1.03 9.13
N TYR A 27 15.29 0.44 8.10
CA TYR A 27 15.60 -0.90 7.67
C TYR A 27 16.94 -0.97 6.93
N SER A 28 17.62 -2.11 7.07
CA SER A 28 18.77 -2.43 6.22
C SER A 28 18.32 -2.60 4.77
N ASP A 29 19.24 -2.41 3.83
CA ASP A 29 18.93 -2.53 2.39
C ASP A 29 18.32 -3.90 2.04
N PHE A 30 18.85 -4.97 2.64
CA PHE A 30 18.30 -6.32 2.47
C PHE A 30 16.83 -6.41 2.93
N LEU A 31 16.50 -5.82 4.08
CA LEU A 31 15.12 -5.82 4.59
C LEU A 31 14.20 -4.94 3.74
N ARG A 32 14.68 -3.80 3.25
CA ARG A 32 13.89 -2.92 2.36
C ARG A 32 13.45 -3.65 1.10
N VAL A 33 14.37 -4.35 0.43
CA VAL A 33 14.05 -5.14 -0.77
C VAL A 33 12.97 -6.18 -0.48
N ARG A 34 13.15 -6.98 0.58
CA ARG A 34 12.20 -8.05 0.94
C ARG A 34 10.83 -7.52 1.35
N VAL A 35 10.79 -6.39 2.06
CA VAL A 35 9.53 -5.75 2.46
C VAL A 35 8.78 -5.24 1.24
N VAL A 36 9.47 -4.55 0.32
CA VAL A 36 8.88 -4.03 -0.90
C VAL A 36 8.34 -5.16 -1.78
N GLU A 37 9.12 -6.21 -2.03
CA GLU A 37 8.69 -7.36 -2.84
C GLU A 37 7.40 -7.99 -2.31
N ASN A 38 7.33 -8.25 -1.00
CA ASN A 38 6.15 -8.84 -0.38
C ASN A 38 4.94 -7.89 -0.42
N GLN A 39 5.17 -6.60 -0.19
CA GLN A 39 4.09 -5.61 -0.18
C GLN A 39 3.50 -5.37 -1.56
N VAL A 40 4.32 -5.34 -2.61
CA VAL A 40 3.81 -5.18 -3.98
C VAL A 40 2.87 -6.32 -4.33
N LEU A 41 3.23 -7.57 -3.99
CA LEU A 41 2.35 -8.73 -4.20
C LEU A 41 1.03 -8.60 -3.43
N GLU A 42 1.09 -8.26 -2.14
CA GLU A 42 -0.10 -8.03 -1.30
C GLU A 42 -1.00 -6.93 -1.89
N PHE A 43 -0.41 -5.82 -2.33
CA PHE A 43 -1.15 -4.66 -2.86
C PHE A 43 -1.77 -4.92 -4.23
N GLN A 44 -1.15 -5.74 -5.06
CA GLN A 44 -1.73 -6.18 -6.32
C GLN A 44 -2.97 -7.04 -6.08
N GLU A 45 -2.87 -8.02 -5.17
CA GLU A 45 -4.01 -8.85 -4.78
C GLU A 45 -5.15 -8.01 -4.18
N ASP A 46 -4.83 -7.08 -3.29
CA ASP A 46 -5.80 -6.21 -2.63
C ASP A 46 -6.48 -5.24 -3.60
N ARG A 47 -5.71 -4.68 -4.55
CA ARG A 47 -6.25 -3.89 -5.66
C ARG A 47 -7.22 -4.71 -6.48
N ASP A 48 -6.87 -5.95 -6.83
CA ASP A 48 -7.71 -6.80 -7.67
C ASP A 48 -9.01 -7.19 -6.95
N VAL A 49 -8.95 -7.46 -5.64
CA VAL A 49 -10.14 -7.66 -4.80
C VAL A 49 -11.02 -6.41 -4.74
N ALA A 50 -10.42 -5.22 -4.54
CA ALA A 50 -11.16 -3.96 -4.53
C ALA A 50 -11.83 -3.68 -5.88
N ALA A 51 -11.09 -3.90 -6.98
CA ALA A 51 -11.57 -3.70 -8.35
C ALA A 51 -12.73 -4.64 -8.71
N ALA A 52 -12.67 -5.91 -8.30
CA ALA A 52 -13.77 -6.86 -8.49
C ALA A 52 -15.07 -6.41 -7.80
N CYS A 53 -14.97 -5.60 -6.75
CA CYS A 53 -16.09 -5.01 -6.02
C CYS A 53 -16.45 -3.58 -6.48
N GLY A 54 -15.82 -3.06 -7.54
CA GLY A 54 -16.04 -1.72 -8.08
C GLY A 54 -15.52 -0.60 -7.17
N TYR A 55 -14.44 -0.85 -6.43
CA TYR A 55 -13.69 0.14 -5.67
C TYR A 55 -12.33 0.40 -6.33
N GLY A 56 -11.85 1.64 -6.23
CA GLY A 56 -10.43 1.93 -6.36
C GLY A 56 -9.67 1.49 -5.11
N PHE A 57 -8.35 1.46 -5.22
CA PHE A 57 -7.45 1.06 -4.13
C PHE A 57 -6.30 2.05 -4.02
N ALA A 58 -5.91 2.38 -2.79
CA ALA A 58 -4.78 3.24 -2.49
C ALA A 58 -4.03 2.73 -1.27
N VAL A 59 -2.72 2.96 -1.24
CA VAL A 59 -1.88 2.61 -0.09
C VAL A 59 -1.27 3.87 0.48
N GLY A 60 -1.46 4.09 1.77
CA GLY A 60 -0.78 5.12 2.53
C GLY A 60 0.54 4.61 3.09
N VAL A 61 1.64 5.32 2.84
CA VAL A 61 2.96 5.05 3.43
C VAL A 61 3.44 6.24 4.25
N SER A 62 4.31 5.99 5.22
CA SER A 62 4.85 7.01 6.12
C SER A 62 5.87 7.94 5.45
N SER A 63 6.50 7.51 4.35
CA SER A 63 7.64 8.22 3.78
C SER A 63 7.74 8.16 2.25
N ALA A 64 8.48 9.13 1.68
CA ALA A 64 8.71 9.23 0.25
C ALA A 64 9.63 8.11 -0.28
N ALA A 65 10.64 7.70 0.49
CA ALA A 65 11.54 6.62 0.07
C ALA A 65 10.82 5.27 -0.01
N HIS A 66 9.85 5.02 0.88
CA HIS A 66 9.02 3.83 0.80
C HIS A 66 8.08 3.88 -0.41
N GLN A 67 7.48 5.05 -0.69
CA GLN A 67 6.67 5.25 -1.88
C GLN A 67 7.46 4.95 -3.15
N GLU A 68 8.65 5.54 -3.29
CA GLU A 68 9.49 5.39 -4.47
C GLU A 68 9.85 3.93 -4.72
N ALA A 69 10.32 3.22 -3.68
CA ALA A 69 10.69 1.81 -3.79
C ALA A 69 9.50 0.90 -4.22
N LEU A 70 8.28 1.20 -3.77
CA LEU A 70 7.08 0.48 -4.21
C LEU A 70 6.73 0.77 -5.68
N LEU A 71 6.84 2.04 -6.10
CA LEU A 71 6.51 2.47 -7.47
C LEU A 71 7.56 2.06 -8.50
N GLU A 72 8.82 1.89 -8.10
CA GLU A 72 9.85 1.30 -8.96
C GLU A 72 9.51 -0.14 -9.36
N GLN A 73 8.87 -0.89 -8.46
CA GLN A 73 8.50 -2.28 -8.69
C GLN A 73 7.15 -2.41 -9.41
N ASP A 74 6.17 -1.61 -9.02
CA ASP A 74 4.89 -1.53 -9.74
C ASP A 74 4.36 -0.08 -9.82
N PRO A 75 4.59 0.62 -10.95
CA PRO A 75 4.13 2.00 -11.13
C PRO A 75 2.61 2.11 -11.30
N SER A 76 1.87 0.99 -11.42
CA SER A 76 0.42 0.99 -11.51
C SER A 76 -0.27 1.10 -10.14
N LEU A 77 0.46 0.91 -9.04
CA LEU A 77 -0.07 1.05 -7.69
C LEU A 77 -0.27 2.54 -7.34
N ARG A 78 -1.36 2.85 -6.63
CA ARG A 78 -1.62 4.19 -6.12
C ARG A 78 -1.07 4.32 -4.70
N ILE A 79 0.18 4.77 -4.59
CA ILE A 79 0.86 4.97 -3.31
C ILE A 79 0.83 6.47 -2.93
N VAL A 80 0.51 6.77 -1.67
CA VAL A 80 0.37 8.13 -1.15
C VAL A 80 1.17 8.27 0.15
N VAL A 81 2.07 9.26 0.24
CA VAL A 81 2.69 9.60 1.54
C VAL A 81 1.64 10.26 2.42
N THR A 82 1.31 9.63 3.54
CA THR A 82 0.35 10.16 4.51
C THR A 82 1.02 10.99 5.61
N GLY A 83 2.35 10.86 5.76
CA GLY A 83 3.10 11.51 6.85
C GLY A 83 2.76 10.95 8.24
N CYS A 84 1.98 9.86 8.30
CA CYS A 84 1.68 9.18 9.54
C CYS A 84 2.96 8.54 10.09
N THR A 85 3.47 9.13 11.16
CA THR A 85 4.58 8.58 11.93
C THR A 85 4.00 7.92 13.18
N ARG A 86 4.59 6.79 13.56
CA ARG A 86 4.25 6.07 14.79
C ARG A 86 4.94 6.68 15.99
#